data_AF-A0A6A7BYV5-F1
#
_entry.id   AF-A0A6A7BYV5-F1
#
_cell.length_a   1.000
_cell.length_b   1.000
_cell.length_c   1.000
_cell.angle_alpha   90.00
_cell.angle_beta   90.00
_cell.angle_gamma   90.00
#
_symmetry.space_group_name_H-M   'P 1'
#
loop_
_entity.id
_entity.type
_entity.pdbx_description
1 polymer ?
#
loop_
_entity_poly.entity_id
_entity_poly.type
_entity_poly.pdbx_seq_one_letter_code
_entity_poly.pdbx_strand_id
1 'polypeptide(L)'
;MTQLRSYVIAGRLPTGHKIGNEFSRRILPRTTLTRSLSMAYATTVNVATDLKPVYSRKGISKEATDKTNELLQKNHDQFNIFFNNKGFHNHIAHHLLTIWSLRATEDQVVQAFKDNESYQMPAKEVHEDVLKELYDPKKFSESLGVREYYHEFLIYFQKEIEQLGWQKAISKHVLEESENNMLVRLYAGLVHPIIHLGFGVEFEQPAIVAEALAETAVHRDDLAEFFHDSEKLAKENDDKSPKSIVQMFDAIYEEKTLRDAIEFRDEDKLGTTERGKIGDRVKKFASQFHVQPNDLERKNAELTNASAYLMGAAPRPNKIVKFDFFLMHTVTSSIFLSAFLRQDWIKDSDKARLLAWKSRYDLVEYVARGAPELRIEVIRNYKPKQPSGWDVLEDRVVAVPDDGHAAKTVRALAHGQRICEPYEHRPEFRIKHDDWLQLAHMTIDSVEGPGDEWIRNTGFDEAWKNVPARQ
;
A
#
# COMPACT_ATOMS: atom_id res chain seq x y z
N MET A 1 51.83 42.26 40.18
CA MET A 1 51.76 43.50 39.38
C MET A 1 50.28 43.85 39.24
N THR A 2 49.75 44.57 40.24
CA THR A 2 49.34 45.99 40.17
C THR A 2 48.01 46.13 39.41
N GLN A 3 46.87 45.92 40.08
CA GLN A 3 46.10 46.84 40.93
C GLN A 3 45.21 47.86 40.18
N LEU A 4 44.02 48.03 40.79
CA LEU A 4 43.15 49.21 40.94
C LEU A 4 41.79 49.11 40.24
N ARG A 5 40.61 49.35 40.85
CA ARG A 5 40.09 49.52 42.24
C ARG A 5 38.55 49.49 42.05
N SER A 6 37.79 48.65 42.76
CA SER A 6 36.98 48.99 43.95
C SER A 6 35.99 50.16 43.78
N TYR A 7 34.67 49.93 43.96
CA TYR A 7 33.91 50.34 45.17
C TYR A 7 32.43 49.90 45.10
N VAL A 8 31.97 49.34 46.23
CA VAL A 8 30.57 49.06 46.61
C VAL A 8 30.03 50.26 47.37
N ILE A 9 28.81 50.74 47.10
CA ILE A 9 27.97 51.43 48.12
C ILE A 9 26.47 51.13 47.86
N ALA A 10 25.79 50.80 48.96
CA ALA A 10 24.35 50.56 49.11
C ALA A 10 23.52 51.86 49.17
N GLY A 11 22.21 51.80 48.87
CA GLY A 11 21.32 52.91 49.24
C GLY A 11 19.88 52.85 48.74
N ARG A 12 18.97 52.48 49.65
CA ARG A 12 17.63 53.07 49.92
C ARG A 12 16.63 53.33 48.78
N LEU A 13 15.46 52.70 48.92
CA LEU A 13 14.15 53.22 48.49
C LEU A 13 13.86 54.60 49.11
N PRO A 14 13.13 55.48 48.39
CA PRO A 14 11.85 55.91 48.97
C PRO A 14 10.72 56.22 47.95
N THR A 15 9.50 55.92 48.41
CA THR A 15 8.22 56.67 48.29
C THR A 15 7.87 57.40 46.99
N GLY A 16 6.70 57.05 46.44
CA GLY A 16 6.17 57.64 45.21
C GLY A 16 5.52 59.02 45.34
N HIS A 17 5.00 59.51 44.21
CA HIS A 17 3.82 60.36 44.07
C HIS A 17 3.33 60.35 42.62
N LYS A 18 2.01 60.54 42.46
CA LYS A 18 1.20 60.48 41.23
C LYS A 18 1.36 61.70 40.31
N ILE A 19 0.67 61.61 39.16
CA ILE A 19 0.16 62.63 38.20
C ILE A 19 1.07 62.79 36.97
N GLY A 20 0.64 62.69 35.72
CA GLY A 20 -0.68 62.51 35.09
C GLY A 20 -0.55 62.54 33.54
N ASN A 21 -1.71 62.44 32.87
CA ASN A 21 -2.01 62.67 31.45
C ASN A 21 -1.83 61.56 30.41
N GLU A 22 -2.97 60.91 30.14
CA GLU A 22 -3.60 60.67 28.83
C GLU A 22 -2.73 60.69 27.57
N PHE A 23 -2.61 59.53 26.91
CA PHE A 23 -2.81 59.44 25.47
C PHE A 23 -3.49 58.13 25.10
N SER A 24 -4.64 58.27 24.46
CA SER A 24 -5.54 57.24 23.96
C SER A 24 -4.83 56.27 23.00
N ARG A 25 -4.86 54.96 23.26
CA ARG A 25 -4.55 53.92 22.26
C ARG A 25 -5.83 53.17 21.92
N ARG A 26 -6.38 53.49 20.74
CA ARG A 26 -7.34 52.65 20.03
C ARG A 26 -6.74 51.26 19.86
N ILE A 27 -7.41 50.25 20.43
CA ILE A 27 -7.19 48.85 20.11
C ILE A 27 -7.75 48.63 18.71
N LEU A 28 -6.88 48.45 17.72
CA LEU A 28 -7.27 47.81 16.47
C LEU A 28 -7.16 46.30 16.70
N PRO A 29 -8.23 45.51 16.47
CA PRO A 29 -8.10 44.07 16.49
C PRO A 29 -7.16 43.67 15.34
N ARG A 30 -6.09 42.94 15.67
CA ARG A 30 -5.37 42.13 14.69
C ARG A 30 -6.41 41.17 14.11
N THR A 31 -6.85 41.46 12.90
CA THR A 31 -7.47 40.47 12.02
C THR A 31 -6.47 39.33 11.89
N THR A 32 -6.70 38.27 12.65
CA THR A 32 -6.26 36.94 12.27
C THR A 32 -6.88 36.69 10.90
N LEU A 33 -6.08 36.82 9.84
CA LEU A 33 -6.35 36.12 8.61
C LEU A 33 -6.38 34.64 8.99
N THR A 34 -7.59 34.12 9.20
CA THR A 34 -7.87 32.71 9.07
C THR A 34 -7.48 32.32 7.66
N ARG A 35 -6.25 31.83 7.51
CA ARG A 35 -5.87 31.02 6.36
C ARG A 35 -6.87 29.87 6.40
N SER A 36 -7.84 29.87 5.50
CA SER A 36 -8.66 28.70 5.24
C SER A 36 -7.67 27.60 4.85
N LEU A 37 -7.31 26.77 5.81
CA LEU A 37 -6.68 25.50 5.54
C LEU A 37 -7.80 24.71 4.86
N SER A 38 -7.70 24.58 3.54
CA SER A 38 -8.43 23.54 2.82
C SER A 38 -8.15 22.24 3.57
N MET A 39 -9.19 21.61 4.14
CA MET A 39 -9.06 20.32 4.83
C MET A 39 -9.62 19.24 3.89
N ALA A 40 -9.01 18.06 3.90
CA ALA A 40 -9.58 16.90 3.22
C ALA A 40 -10.84 16.45 3.99
N TYR A 41 -11.89 16.06 3.25
CA TYR A 41 -13.17 15.61 3.81
C TYR A 41 -13.57 14.28 3.19
N ALA A 42 -14.70 13.71 3.64
CA ALA A 42 -15.22 12.45 3.12
C ALA A 42 -15.53 12.47 1.62
N THR A 43 -15.76 13.66 1.04
CA THR A 43 -16.10 13.86 -0.38
C THR A 43 -15.11 14.78 -1.11
N THR A 44 -14.05 15.23 -0.43
CA THR A 44 -13.12 16.23 -0.98
C THR A 44 -11.68 15.77 -0.77
N VAL A 45 -10.97 15.56 -1.88
CA VAL A 45 -9.54 15.23 -1.90
C VAL A 45 -8.72 16.52 -1.75
N ASN A 46 -7.72 16.47 -0.88
CA ASN A 46 -6.75 17.54 -0.71
C ASN A 46 -5.43 17.02 -0.13
N VAL A 47 -4.51 16.63 -1.00
CA VAL A 47 -3.12 16.33 -0.70
C VAL A 47 -2.36 17.63 -0.41
N ALA A 48 -1.72 17.72 0.74
CA ALA A 48 -0.90 18.86 1.13
C ALA A 48 0.59 18.63 0.79
N THR A 49 1.29 19.71 0.43
CA THR A 49 2.73 19.66 0.06
C THR A 49 3.65 19.28 1.21
N ASP A 50 3.20 19.42 2.46
CA ASP A 50 3.96 19.10 3.67
C ASP A 50 3.66 17.72 4.25
N LEU A 51 2.74 16.95 3.63
CA LEU A 51 2.54 15.54 3.94
C LEU A 51 3.85 14.76 3.81
N LYS A 52 4.02 13.77 4.68
CA LYS A 52 5.19 12.90 4.72
C LYS A 52 4.77 11.45 4.48
N PRO A 53 4.50 11.06 3.21
CA PRO A 53 4.28 9.67 2.86
C PRO A 53 5.42 8.78 3.37
N VAL A 54 5.20 7.46 3.42
CA VAL A 54 6.25 6.53 3.87
C VAL A 54 7.48 6.58 2.99
N TYR A 55 7.27 6.93 1.72
CA TYR A 55 8.32 7.27 0.79
C TYR A 55 7.89 8.41 -0.15
N SER A 56 8.69 9.46 -0.20
CA SER A 56 8.61 10.54 -1.19
C SER A 56 9.97 11.15 -1.47
N ARG A 57 10.09 11.78 -2.65
CA ARG A 57 11.24 12.59 -3.06
C ARG A 57 11.03 14.04 -2.64
N LYS A 58 12.13 14.76 -2.43
CA LYS A 58 12.10 16.20 -2.11
C LYS A 58 11.89 17.05 -3.36
N GLY A 59 11.23 18.20 -3.20
CA GLY A 59 11.07 19.19 -4.28
C GLY A 59 9.81 19.00 -5.12
N ILE A 60 8.75 18.42 -4.53
CA ILE A 60 7.43 18.36 -5.16
C ILE A 60 6.89 19.79 -5.30
N SER A 61 6.53 20.17 -6.53
CA SER A 61 6.06 21.51 -6.85
C SER A 61 4.61 21.74 -6.37
N LYS A 62 4.25 23.00 -6.13
CA LYS A 62 2.87 23.36 -5.77
C LYS A 62 1.94 23.10 -6.95
N GLU A 63 2.40 23.39 -8.16
CA GLU A 63 1.68 23.24 -9.42
C GLU A 63 1.28 21.78 -9.65
N ALA A 64 2.22 20.84 -9.51
CA ALA A 64 1.93 19.41 -9.57
C ALA A 64 0.95 18.98 -8.46
N THR A 65 1.08 19.53 -7.25
CA THR A 65 0.19 19.19 -6.12
C THR A 65 -1.25 19.66 -6.35
N ASP A 66 -1.43 20.90 -6.77
CA ASP A 66 -2.74 21.46 -7.09
C ASP A 66 -3.40 20.64 -8.21
N LYS A 67 -2.63 20.24 -9.23
CA LYS A 67 -3.13 19.42 -10.34
C LYS A 67 -3.48 18.00 -9.92
N THR A 68 -2.65 17.37 -9.07
CA THR A 68 -2.98 16.06 -8.48
C THR A 68 -4.31 16.13 -7.73
N ASN A 69 -4.55 17.16 -6.92
CA ASN A 69 -5.82 17.33 -6.21
C ASN A 69 -7.02 17.48 -7.15
N GLU A 70 -6.90 18.32 -8.18
CA GLU A 70 -7.95 18.50 -9.19
C GLU A 70 -8.32 17.17 -9.87
N LEU A 71 -7.32 16.40 -10.29
CA LEU A 71 -7.55 15.16 -11.04
C LEU A 71 -8.00 14.00 -10.15
N LEU A 72 -7.53 13.93 -8.89
CA LEU A 72 -8.06 12.99 -7.92
C LEU A 72 -9.53 13.29 -7.59
N GLN A 73 -9.90 14.57 -7.43
CA GLN A 73 -11.30 14.95 -7.24
C GLN A 73 -12.14 14.59 -8.46
N LYS A 74 -11.64 14.86 -9.69
CA LYS A 74 -12.32 14.44 -10.92
C LYS A 74 -12.53 12.93 -10.97
N ASN A 75 -11.52 12.15 -10.56
CA ASN A 75 -11.65 10.69 -10.47
C ASN A 75 -12.74 10.26 -9.49
N HIS A 76 -12.72 10.83 -8.27
CA HIS A 76 -13.71 10.57 -7.21
C HIS A 76 -15.14 10.85 -7.67
N ASP A 77 -15.34 11.97 -8.36
CA ASP A 77 -16.67 12.43 -8.73
C ASP A 77 -17.24 11.70 -9.96
N GLN A 78 -16.38 11.29 -10.91
CA GLN A 78 -16.83 10.87 -12.24
C GLN A 78 -16.74 9.38 -12.51
N PHE A 79 -15.89 8.64 -11.78
CA PHE A 79 -15.57 7.25 -12.13
C PHE A 79 -15.94 6.27 -11.04
N ASN A 80 -16.25 5.05 -11.47
CA ASN A 80 -16.41 3.90 -10.60
C ASN A 80 -15.03 3.42 -10.12
N ILE A 81 -14.99 2.69 -8.99
CA ILE A 81 -13.78 2.00 -8.53
C ILE A 81 -13.33 0.87 -9.47
N PHE A 82 -14.20 0.43 -10.37
CA PHE A 82 -13.88 -0.54 -11.42
C PHE A 82 -13.88 0.14 -12.79
N PHE A 83 -12.95 -0.23 -13.67
CA PHE A 83 -12.94 0.25 -15.05
C PHE A 83 -13.64 -0.69 -16.05
N ASN A 84 -14.10 -1.87 -15.61
CA ASN A 84 -14.89 -2.76 -16.47
C ASN A 84 -15.84 -3.68 -15.69
N ASN A 85 -16.76 -4.31 -16.43
CA ASN A 85 -17.71 -5.29 -15.90
C ASN A 85 -17.07 -6.63 -15.50
N LYS A 86 -15.74 -6.81 -15.68
CA LYS A 86 -14.99 -7.95 -15.14
C LYS A 86 -14.46 -7.70 -13.72
N GLY A 87 -14.62 -6.48 -13.20
CA GLY A 87 -14.20 -6.11 -11.84
C GLY A 87 -12.72 -5.72 -11.75
N PHE A 88 -12.12 -5.24 -12.84
CA PHE A 88 -10.76 -4.68 -12.78
C PHE A 88 -10.80 -3.26 -12.22
N HIS A 89 -9.84 -2.94 -11.36
CA HIS A 89 -9.85 -1.75 -10.50
C HIS A 89 -9.32 -0.51 -11.20
N ASN A 90 -9.95 0.63 -10.92
CA ASN A 90 -9.51 1.94 -11.34
C ASN A 90 -8.22 2.32 -10.60
N HIS A 91 -7.12 2.44 -11.32
CA HIS A 91 -5.80 2.72 -10.76
C HIS A 91 -5.44 4.21 -10.71
N ILE A 92 -6.30 5.13 -11.17
CA ILE A 92 -5.95 6.56 -11.30
C ILE A 92 -5.47 7.13 -9.95
N ALA A 93 -6.20 6.89 -8.87
CA ALA A 93 -5.80 7.37 -7.54
C ALA A 93 -4.44 6.82 -7.11
N HIS A 94 -4.20 5.53 -7.38
CA HIS A 94 -2.95 4.87 -7.04
C HIS A 94 -1.78 5.43 -7.86
N HIS A 95 -2.00 5.65 -9.16
CA HIS A 95 -0.99 6.14 -10.08
C HIS A 95 -0.60 7.59 -9.72
N LEU A 96 -1.59 8.49 -9.60
CA LEU A 96 -1.34 9.91 -9.35
C LEU A 96 -0.63 10.16 -8.02
N LEU A 97 -1.06 9.52 -6.92
CA LEU A 97 -0.42 9.67 -5.61
C LEU A 97 1.01 9.11 -5.58
N THR A 98 1.25 8.04 -6.34
CA THR A 98 2.58 7.44 -6.49
C THR A 98 3.52 8.38 -7.22
N ILE A 99 3.16 8.85 -8.42
CA ILE A 99 4.06 9.70 -9.22
C ILE A 99 4.23 11.08 -8.59
N TRP A 100 3.21 11.60 -7.90
CA TRP A 100 3.33 12.78 -7.05
C TRP A 100 4.42 12.58 -5.99
N SER A 101 4.43 11.45 -5.30
CA SER A 101 5.48 11.10 -4.32
C SER A 101 6.85 10.95 -4.95
N LEU A 102 6.92 10.58 -6.24
CA LEU A 102 8.13 10.49 -7.03
C LEU A 102 8.50 11.80 -7.75
N ARG A 103 7.89 12.93 -7.36
CA ARG A 103 8.18 14.28 -7.88
C ARG A 103 7.84 14.43 -9.37
N ALA A 104 6.70 13.90 -9.79
CA ALA A 104 6.14 14.21 -11.10
C ALA A 104 5.90 15.73 -11.27
N THR A 105 6.11 16.20 -12.49
CA THR A 105 5.70 17.54 -12.93
C THR A 105 4.19 17.60 -13.16
N GLU A 106 3.64 18.82 -13.25
CA GLU A 106 2.22 19.01 -13.61
C GLU A 106 1.86 18.30 -14.92
N ASP A 107 2.69 18.44 -15.96
CA ASP A 107 2.45 17.81 -17.26
C ASP A 107 2.42 16.27 -17.18
N GLN A 108 3.31 15.67 -16.38
CA GLN A 108 3.33 14.22 -16.17
C GLN A 108 2.09 13.75 -15.41
N VAL A 109 1.63 14.50 -14.41
CA VAL A 109 0.38 14.22 -13.69
C VAL A 109 -0.83 14.29 -14.63
N VAL A 110 -0.90 15.30 -15.49
CA VAL A 110 -1.95 15.43 -16.51
C VAL A 110 -1.90 14.28 -17.51
N GLN A 111 -0.71 13.92 -17.99
CA GLN A 111 -0.56 12.85 -18.98
C GLN A 111 -0.97 11.49 -18.40
N ALA A 112 -0.51 11.16 -17.19
CA ALA A 112 -0.87 9.92 -16.50
C ALA A 112 -2.40 9.77 -16.32
N PHE A 113 -3.10 10.86 -16.03
CA PHE A 113 -4.57 10.82 -15.96
C PHE A 113 -5.20 10.57 -17.33
N LYS A 114 -4.75 11.29 -18.38
CA LYS A 114 -5.28 11.13 -19.74
C LYS A 114 -5.09 9.73 -20.30
N ASP A 115 -3.94 9.11 -20.04
CA ASP A 115 -3.62 7.75 -20.49
C ASP A 115 -4.59 6.72 -19.88
N ASN A 116 -5.16 7.04 -18.73
CA ASN A 116 -5.99 6.12 -17.95
C ASN A 116 -7.50 6.47 -17.93
N GLU A 117 -7.91 7.69 -18.29
CA GLU A 117 -9.31 8.16 -18.13
C GLU A 117 -10.29 7.51 -19.12
N SER A 118 -9.85 7.21 -20.35
CA SER A 118 -10.77 6.91 -21.46
C SER A 118 -11.50 5.58 -21.35
N TYR A 119 -11.00 4.66 -20.53
CA TYR A 119 -11.56 3.31 -20.36
C TYR A 119 -12.22 3.11 -18.99
N GLN A 120 -12.25 4.13 -18.14
CA GLN A 120 -12.91 4.04 -16.84
C GLN A 120 -14.42 3.89 -17.01
N MET A 121 -15.05 3.13 -16.10
CA MET A 121 -16.51 3.15 -16.03
C MET A 121 -16.95 4.44 -15.34
N PRO A 122 -18.03 5.07 -15.83
CA PRO A 122 -18.60 6.21 -15.14
C PRO A 122 -19.15 5.80 -13.77
N ALA A 123 -19.23 6.78 -12.87
CA ALA A 123 -20.01 6.66 -11.65
C ALA A 123 -21.46 6.23 -11.99
N LYS A 124 -22.04 5.41 -11.13
CA LYS A 124 -23.40 4.86 -11.33
C LYS A 124 -24.41 5.63 -10.50
N GLU A 125 -25.66 5.58 -10.94
CA GLU A 125 -26.79 6.04 -10.13
C GLU A 125 -26.91 5.21 -8.86
N VAL A 126 -27.34 5.86 -7.79
CA VAL A 126 -27.47 5.28 -6.44
C VAL A 126 -28.91 4.84 -6.23
N HIS A 127 -29.08 3.62 -5.75
CA HIS A 127 -30.35 3.06 -5.33
C HIS A 127 -30.66 3.47 -3.88
N GLU A 128 -31.52 4.48 -3.72
CA GLU A 128 -31.90 5.06 -2.42
C GLU A 128 -32.51 4.07 -1.42
N ASP A 129 -33.17 3.02 -1.91
CA ASP A 129 -33.69 1.91 -1.11
C ASP A 129 -32.55 1.05 -0.54
N VAL A 130 -31.60 0.63 -1.38
CA VAL A 130 -30.42 -0.12 -0.95
C VAL A 130 -29.59 0.70 0.04
N LEU A 131 -29.35 1.99 -0.25
CA LEU A 131 -28.61 2.87 0.65
C LEU A 131 -29.26 2.97 2.04
N LYS A 132 -30.59 3.03 2.13
CA LYS A 132 -31.31 3.06 3.42
C LYS A 132 -31.14 1.74 4.18
N GLU A 133 -31.16 0.63 3.45
CA GLU A 133 -30.97 -0.70 4.05
C GLU A 133 -29.57 -0.87 4.66
N LEU A 134 -28.52 -0.23 4.11
CA LEU A 134 -27.16 -0.31 4.67
C LEU A 134 -27.03 0.21 6.12
N TYR A 135 -28.00 0.98 6.63
CA TYR A 135 -28.00 1.43 8.03
C TYR A 135 -28.57 0.40 9.00
N ASP A 136 -29.20 -0.66 8.51
CA ASP A 136 -29.54 -1.83 9.32
C ASP A 136 -28.35 -2.81 9.34
N PRO A 137 -27.81 -3.19 10.51
CA PRO A 137 -26.61 -4.04 10.58
C PRO A 137 -26.75 -5.40 9.88
N LYS A 138 -27.95 -5.98 9.90
CA LYS A 138 -28.18 -7.28 9.24
C LYS A 138 -28.19 -7.09 7.73
N LYS A 139 -28.86 -6.05 7.24
CA LYS A 139 -28.91 -5.72 5.82
C LYS A 139 -27.57 -5.29 5.26
N PHE A 140 -26.80 -4.52 6.02
CA PHE A 140 -25.41 -4.21 5.69
C PHE A 140 -24.62 -5.50 5.43
N SER A 141 -24.68 -6.46 6.37
CA SER A 141 -23.99 -7.74 6.21
C SER A 141 -24.51 -8.57 5.03
N GLU A 142 -25.81 -8.54 4.74
CA GLU A 142 -26.42 -9.22 3.58
C GLU A 142 -25.98 -8.61 2.23
N SER A 143 -25.61 -7.32 2.23
CA SER A 143 -25.18 -6.56 1.05
C SER A 143 -23.69 -6.70 0.72
N LEU A 144 -22.88 -7.26 1.61
CA LEU A 144 -21.44 -7.44 1.38
C LEU A 144 -21.16 -8.39 0.21
N GLY A 145 -20.16 -8.07 -0.61
CA GLY A 145 -19.75 -8.87 -1.76
C GLY A 145 -20.58 -8.65 -3.03
N VAL A 146 -21.53 -7.72 -2.99
CA VAL A 146 -22.35 -7.33 -4.15
C VAL A 146 -21.68 -6.15 -4.85
N ARG A 147 -20.97 -6.43 -5.94
CA ARG A 147 -20.19 -5.44 -6.71
C ARG A 147 -21.00 -4.23 -7.15
N GLU A 148 -22.26 -4.45 -7.47
CA GLU A 148 -23.17 -3.43 -7.97
C GLU A 148 -23.46 -2.35 -6.92
N TYR A 149 -23.31 -2.64 -5.62
CA TYR A 149 -23.61 -1.73 -4.51
C TYR A 149 -22.47 -0.79 -4.11
N TYR A 150 -21.42 -0.67 -4.95
CA TYR A 150 -20.25 0.16 -4.62
C TYR A 150 -20.61 1.60 -4.28
N HIS A 151 -21.50 2.25 -5.04
CA HIS A 151 -21.81 3.67 -4.84
C HIS A 151 -22.67 3.89 -3.58
N GLU A 152 -23.55 2.95 -3.26
CA GLU A 152 -24.32 2.94 -2.02
C GLU A 152 -23.37 2.81 -0.81
N PHE A 153 -22.41 1.87 -0.87
CA PHE A 153 -21.39 1.76 0.17
C PHE A 153 -20.52 3.00 0.26
N LEU A 154 -20.15 3.62 -0.87
CA LEU A 154 -19.37 4.86 -0.88
C LEU A 154 -20.09 5.96 -0.09
N ILE A 155 -21.37 6.21 -0.39
CA ILE A 155 -22.17 7.22 0.33
C ILE A 155 -22.36 6.85 1.81
N TYR A 156 -22.56 5.57 2.11
CA TYR A 156 -22.63 5.08 3.49
C TYR A 156 -21.35 5.41 4.26
N PHE A 157 -20.18 5.04 3.73
CA PHE A 157 -18.90 5.28 4.39
C PHE A 157 -18.51 6.76 4.44
N GLN A 158 -18.90 7.56 3.44
CA GLN A 158 -18.75 9.01 3.50
C GLN A 158 -19.45 9.58 4.73
N LYS A 159 -20.71 9.18 4.98
CA LYS A 159 -21.48 9.61 6.15
C LYS A 159 -20.92 9.07 7.46
N GLU A 160 -20.46 7.82 7.50
CA GLU A 160 -19.79 7.27 8.69
C GLU A 160 -18.52 8.07 9.02
N ILE A 161 -17.73 8.44 8.01
CA ILE A 161 -16.51 9.23 8.18
C ILE A 161 -16.83 10.66 8.64
N GLU A 162 -17.87 11.30 8.11
CA GLU A 162 -18.33 12.61 8.56
C GLU A 162 -18.73 12.62 10.04
N GLN A 163 -19.33 11.53 10.52
CA GLN A 163 -19.80 11.42 11.90
C GLN A 163 -18.69 11.00 12.88
N LEU A 164 -17.84 10.06 12.49
CA LEU A 164 -16.89 9.40 13.38
C LEU A 164 -15.44 9.89 13.21
N GLY A 165 -15.10 10.41 12.04
CA GLY A 165 -13.73 10.53 11.55
C GLY A 165 -13.24 9.22 10.92
N TRP A 166 -12.34 9.33 9.93
CA TRP A 166 -11.88 8.20 9.12
C TRP A 166 -11.14 7.12 9.93
N GLN A 167 -10.38 7.52 10.96
CA GLN A 167 -9.68 6.57 11.84
C GLN A 167 -10.66 5.67 12.60
N LYS A 168 -11.72 6.25 13.15
CA LYS A 168 -12.76 5.49 13.87
C LYS A 168 -13.61 4.66 12.93
N ALA A 169 -13.90 5.15 11.73
CA ALA A 169 -14.59 4.38 10.71
C ALA A 169 -13.80 3.11 10.33
N ILE A 170 -12.49 3.23 10.07
CA ILE A 170 -11.63 2.05 9.82
C ILE A 170 -11.62 1.12 11.05
N SER A 171 -11.44 1.68 12.25
CA SER A 171 -11.41 0.86 13.48
C SER A 171 -12.67 0.04 13.64
N LYS A 172 -13.84 0.68 13.54
CA LYS A 172 -15.16 0.07 13.66
C LYS A 172 -15.40 -0.99 12.60
N HIS A 173 -15.18 -0.66 11.33
CA HIS A 173 -15.62 -1.50 10.22
C HIS A 173 -14.60 -2.54 9.78
N VAL A 174 -13.32 -2.40 10.14
CA VAL A 174 -12.25 -3.28 9.64
C VAL A 174 -11.50 -3.97 10.78
N LEU A 175 -11.15 -3.25 11.86
CA LEU A 175 -10.21 -3.76 12.86
C LEU A 175 -10.91 -4.46 14.04
N GLU A 176 -12.14 -4.09 14.37
CA GLU A 176 -12.90 -4.72 15.44
C GLU A 176 -13.24 -6.19 15.13
N GLU A 177 -13.04 -7.08 16.11
CA GLU A 177 -13.12 -8.54 15.89
C GLU A 177 -14.50 -9.04 15.45
N SER A 178 -15.58 -8.33 15.79
CA SER A 178 -16.93 -8.65 15.31
C SER A 178 -17.09 -8.44 13.80
N GLU A 179 -16.22 -7.61 13.20
CA GLU A 179 -16.27 -7.17 11.80
C GLU A 179 -15.13 -7.78 10.95
N ASN A 180 -14.54 -8.91 11.39
CA ASN A 180 -13.46 -9.59 10.68
C ASN A 180 -13.77 -9.90 9.19
N ASN A 181 -15.04 -9.84 8.79
CA ASN A 181 -15.48 -9.99 7.41
C ASN A 181 -14.84 -8.94 6.48
N MET A 182 -14.81 -7.67 6.88
CA MET A 182 -14.18 -6.60 6.08
C MET A 182 -12.66 -6.73 6.07
N LEU A 183 -12.03 -7.16 7.18
CA LEU A 183 -10.59 -7.43 7.23
C LEU A 183 -10.17 -8.50 6.22
N VAL A 184 -10.96 -9.56 6.04
CA VAL A 184 -10.69 -10.58 5.01
C VAL A 184 -10.76 -9.96 3.62
N ARG A 185 -11.79 -9.16 3.35
CA ARG A 185 -12.02 -8.53 2.05
C ARG A 185 -10.92 -7.53 1.66
N LEU A 186 -10.14 -7.02 2.62
CA LEU A 186 -8.96 -6.22 2.32
C LEU A 186 -7.93 -6.95 1.43
N TYR A 187 -7.90 -8.29 1.49
CA TYR A 187 -6.97 -9.13 0.72
C TYR A 187 -7.59 -9.73 -0.55
N ALA A 188 -8.82 -9.36 -0.87
CA ALA A 188 -9.50 -9.79 -2.10
C ALA A 188 -9.04 -8.96 -3.32
N GLY A 189 -9.49 -9.35 -4.51
CA GLY A 189 -9.32 -8.54 -5.72
C GLY A 189 -7.86 -8.20 -6.04
N LEU A 190 -6.93 -9.14 -5.85
CA LEU A 190 -5.47 -8.88 -5.98
C LEU A 190 -4.97 -7.77 -5.04
N VAL A 191 -5.46 -7.79 -3.79
CA VAL A 191 -5.11 -6.85 -2.71
C VAL A 191 -5.33 -5.36 -3.05
N HIS A 192 -6.18 -5.04 -4.04
CA HIS A 192 -6.53 -3.66 -4.36
C HIS A 192 -7.22 -2.92 -3.20
N PRO A 193 -8.12 -3.54 -2.41
CA PRO A 193 -8.74 -2.83 -1.30
C PRO A 193 -7.74 -2.38 -0.23
N ILE A 194 -6.76 -3.21 0.17
CA ILE A 194 -5.70 -2.79 1.10
C ILE A 194 -4.72 -1.80 0.48
N ILE A 195 -4.44 -1.88 -0.83
CA ILE A 195 -3.64 -0.88 -1.55
C ILE A 195 -4.36 0.48 -1.52
N HIS A 196 -5.65 0.50 -1.85
CA HIS A 196 -6.47 1.71 -1.88
C HIS A 196 -6.59 2.33 -0.48
N LEU A 197 -6.89 1.51 0.52
CA LEU A 197 -6.94 1.95 1.92
C LEU A 197 -5.58 2.50 2.35
N GLY A 198 -4.50 1.84 1.95
CA GLY A 198 -3.13 2.25 2.19
C GLY A 198 -2.84 3.67 1.68
N PHE A 199 -3.26 4.00 0.45
CA PHE A 199 -3.19 5.36 -0.07
C PHE A 199 -4.03 6.34 0.74
N GLY A 200 -5.27 5.98 1.08
CA GLY A 200 -6.14 6.83 1.89
C GLY A 200 -5.54 7.18 3.26
N VAL A 201 -4.93 6.19 3.94
CA VAL A 201 -4.28 6.36 5.24
C VAL A 201 -2.95 7.09 5.12
N GLU A 202 -2.10 6.72 4.16
CA GLU A 202 -0.77 7.31 3.98
C GLU A 202 -0.84 8.82 3.70
N PHE A 203 -1.83 9.24 2.89
CA PHE A 203 -2.01 10.63 2.49
C PHE A 203 -3.05 11.37 3.33
N GLU A 204 -3.63 10.73 4.34
CA GLU A 204 -4.68 11.29 5.20
C GLU A 204 -5.86 11.85 4.40
N GLN A 205 -6.36 11.09 3.41
CA GLN A 205 -7.42 11.49 2.49
C GLN A 205 -8.74 10.75 2.83
N PRO A 206 -9.68 11.36 3.57
CA PRO A 206 -10.90 10.67 4.01
C PRO A 206 -11.80 10.23 2.84
N ALA A 207 -11.80 10.95 1.72
CA ALA A 207 -12.51 10.54 0.50
C ALA A 207 -11.98 9.22 -0.08
N ILE A 208 -10.65 9.07 -0.16
CA ILE A 208 -10.00 7.84 -0.62
C ILE A 208 -10.19 6.71 0.41
N VAL A 209 -10.26 7.02 1.71
CA VAL A 209 -10.64 6.03 2.72
C VAL A 209 -12.09 5.55 2.50
N ALA A 210 -13.02 6.44 2.17
CA ALA A 210 -14.41 6.06 1.87
C ALA A 210 -14.48 5.14 0.64
N GLU A 211 -13.75 5.49 -0.43
CA GLU A 211 -13.59 4.65 -1.63
C GLU A 211 -13.06 3.28 -1.27
N ALA A 212 -11.99 3.20 -0.47
CA ALA A 212 -11.39 1.94 -0.04
C ALA A 212 -12.35 1.07 0.78
N LEU A 213 -13.09 1.64 1.72
CA LEU A 213 -14.06 0.89 2.53
C LEU A 213 -15.21 0.37 1.67
N ALA A 214 -15.69 1.18 0.71
CA ALA A 214 -16.70 0.75 -0.24
C ALA A 214 -16.18 -0.34 -1.18
N GLU A 215 -14.96 -0.20 -1.70
CA GLU A 215 -14.27 -1.22 -2.48
C GLU A 215 -14.17 -2.53 -1.70
N THR A 216 -13.77 -2.45 -0.43
CA THR A 216 -13.66 -3.60 0.47
C THR A 216 -15.02 -4.29 0.65
N ALA A 217 -16.07 -3.51 0.91
CA ALA A 217 -17.41 -4.06 1.17
C ALA A 217 -17.97 -4.86 -0.01
N VAL A 218 -17.64 -4.47 -1.24
CA VAL A 218 -18.16 -5.12 -2.44
C VAL A 218 -17.32 -6.30 -2.96
N HIS A 219 -16.11 -6.50 -2.44
CA HIS A 219 -15.31 -7.68 -2.77
C HIS A 219 -15.77 -8.90 -1.98
N ARG A 220 -15.60 -10.11 -2.52
CA ARG A 220 -15.90 -11.37 -1.81
C ARG A 220 -14.89 -11.66 -0.71
N ASP A 221 -15.29 -12.48 0.25
CA ASP A 221 -14.49 -12.96 1.39
C ASP A 221 -13.90 -14.36 1.15
N ASP A 222 -13.49 -14.65 -0.09
CA ASP A 222 -13.04 -16.00 -0.53
C ASP A 222 -11.92 -16.58 0.35
N LEU A 223 -11.08 -15.72 0.95
CA LEU A 223 -9.95 -16.10 1.82
C LEU A 223 -10.32 -16.28 3.30
N ALA A 224 -11.59 -16.14 3.69
CA ALA A 224 -12.00 -16.08 5.11
C ALA A 224 -11.60 -17.34 5.90
N GLU A 225 -11.99 -18.52 5.40
CA GLU A 225 -11.65 -19.80 6.03
C GLU A 225 -10.13 -19.95 6.16
N PHE A 226 -9.40 -19.66 5.08
CA PHE A 226 -7.95 -19.77 5.06
C PHE A 226 -7.29 -18.88 6.12
N PHE A 227 -7.66 -17.61 6.22
CA PHE A 227 -7.09 -16.69 7.21
C PHE A 227 -7.44 -17.08 8.64
N HIS A 228 -8.69 -17.41 8.92
CA HIS A 228 -9.14 -17.75 10.27
C HIS A 228 -8.54 -19.08 10.74
N ASP A 229 -8.52 -20.10 9.90
CA ASP A 229 -7.93 -21.39 10.26
C ASP A 229 -6.42 -21.31 10.45
N SER A 230 -5.71 -20.63 9.55
CA SER A 230 -4.26 -20.45 9.70
C SER A 230 -3.90 -19.59 10.92
N GLU A 231 -4.74 -18.61 11.28
CA GLU A 231 -4.62 -17.84 12.53
C GLU A 231 -4.80 -18.71 13.76
N LYS A 232 -5.84 -19.55 13.76
CA LYS A 232 -6.11 -20.49 14.84
C LYS A 232 -4.97 -21.47 15.01
N LEU A 233 -4.50 -22.07 13.91
CA LEU A 233 -3.35 -22.97 13.90
C LEU A 233 -2.08 -22.27 14.42
N ALA A 234 -1.85 -21.01 14.04
CA ALA A 234 -0.69 -20.26 14.52
C ALA A 234 -0.74 -20.02 16.04
N LYS A 235 -1.93 -19.84 16.62
CA LYS A 235 -2.16 -19.69 18.07
C LYS A 235 -2.02 -21.02 18.82
N GLU A 236 -2.40 -22.13 18.21
CA GLU A 236 -2.29 -23.48 18.79
C GLU A 236 -0.86 -24.05 18.71
N ASN A 237 -0.10 -23.63 17.70
CA ASN A 237 1.30 -23.99 17.54
C ASN A 237 2.16 -23.25 18.58
N ASP A 238 2.53 -23.95 19.66
CA ASP A 238 3.56 -23.55 20.64
C ASP A 238 4.99 -23.73 20.05
N ASP A 239 5.16 -23.38 18.77
CA ASP A 239 6.42 -23.62 18.06
C ASP A 239 7.51 -22.71 18.61
N LYS A 240 8.50 -23.32 19.27
CA LYS A 240 9.62 -22.62 19.92
C LYS A 240 10.60 -22.02 18.91
N SER A 241 10.38 -22.20 17.61
CA SER A 241 11.27 -21.70 16.54
C SER A 241 10.48 -21.25 15.31
N PRO A 242 9.89 -20.04 15.33
CA PRO A 242 9.16 -19.50 14.18
C PRO A 242 10.06 -19.43 12.94
N LYS A 243 9.48 -19.71 11.76
CA LYS A 243 10.19 -19.62 10.48
C LYS A 243 10.11 -18.21 9.91
N SER A 244 11.13 -17.86 9.14
CA SER A 244 11.08 -16.68 8.28
C SER A 244 10.24 -16.94 7.02
N ILE A 245 9.77 -15.87 6.39
CA ILE A 245 8.94 -15.96 5.18
C ILE A 245 9.69 -16.66 4.04
N VAL A 246 10.97 -16.33 3.85
CA VAL A 246 11.78 -16.94 2.79
C VAL A 246 12.04 -18.43 3.04
N GLN A 247 12.17 -18.86 4.31
CA GLN A 247 12.23 -20.29 4.63
C GLN A 247 10.93 -21.03 4.31
N MET A 248 9.78 -20.35 4.38
CA MET A 248 8.51 -20.93 3.96
C MET A 248 8.41 -21.03 2.44
N PHE A 249 8.88 -20.04 1.67
CA PHE A 249 8.99 -20.16 0.21
C PHE A 249 9.89 -21.33 -0.18
N ASP A 250 11.07 -21.44 0.43
CA ASP A 250 12.02 -22.54 0.21
C ASP A 250 11.34 -23.89 0.49
N ALA A 251 10.65 -24.01 1.63
CA ALA A 251 9.97 -25.26 2.02
C ALA A 251 8.76 -25.62 1.14
N ILE A 252 8.01 -24.63 0.66
CA ILE A 252 6.91 -24.82 -0.29
C ILE A 252 7.45 -25.29 -1.64
N TYR A 253 8.55 -24.69 -2.12
CA TYR A 253 9.19 -25.11 -3.35
C TYR A 253 9.66 -26.56 -3.28
N GLU A 254 10.25 -27.00 -2.17
CA GLU A 254 10.67 -28.41 -2.01
C GLU A 254 9.49 -29.40 -1.98
N GLU A 255 8.27 -28.92 -1.76
CA GLU A 255 7.08 -29.75 -1.73
C GLU A 255 6.47 -29.93 -3.12
N LYS A 256 6.85 -31.02 -3.81
CA LYS A 256 6.33 -31.38 -5.14
C LYS A 256 4.79 -31.40 -5.20
N THR A 257 4.12 -31.82 -4.12
CA THR A 257 2.65 -31.82 -4.04
C THR A 257 2.03 -30.43 -4.09
N LEU A 258 2.74 -29.37 -3.68
CA LEU A 258 2.31 -27.98 -3.82
C LEU A 258 2.75 -27.38 -5.15
N ARG A 259 3.97 -27.68 -5.63
CA ARG A 259 4.44 -27.20 -6.94
C ARG A 259 3.54 -27.66 -8.09
N ASP A 260 3.05 -28.90 -8.02
CA ASP A 260 2.22 -29.50 -9.07
C ASP A 260 0.71 -29.36 -8.77
N ALA A 261 0.34 -28.63 -7.71
CA ALA A 261 -1.05 -28.56 -7.22
C ALA A 261 -1.99 -27.78 -8.14
N ILE A 262 -1.45 -26.77 -8.82
CA ILE A 262 -2.20 -25.79 -9.60
C ILE A 262 -1.88 -26.02 -11.07
N GLU A 263 -2.89 -25.98 -11.93
CA GLU A 263 -2.72 -26.14 -13.37
C GLU A 263 -2.83 -24.79 -14.10
N PHE A 264 -2.12 -24.64 -15.22
CA PHE A 264 -2.18 -23.39 -16.00
C PHE A 264 -3.60 -23.05 -16.48
N ARG A 265 -4.44 -24.07 -16.72
CA ARG A 265 -5.83 -23.91 -17.17
C ARG A 265 -6.82 -23.54 -16.07
N ASP A 266 -6.42 -23.59 -14.79
CA ASP A 266 -7.31 -23.24 -13.69
C ASP A 266 -7.71 -21.77 -13.81
N GLU A 267 -9.02 -21.50 -13.89
CA GLU A 267 -9.52 -20.12 -14.02
C GLU A 267 -9.32 -19.34 -12.71
N ASP A 268 -9.59 -19.98 -11.57
CA ASP A 268 -9.45 -19.42 -10.22
C ASP A 268 -8.30 -20.10 -9.46
N LYS A 269 -7.06 -19.80 -9.86
CA LYS A 269 -5.84 -20.39 -9.24
C LYS A 269 -5.71 -20.08 -7.75
N LEU A 270 -6.12 -18.87 -7.34
CA LEU A 270 -6.14 -18.50 -5.93
C LEU A 270 -7.13 -19.41 -5.20
N GLY A 271 -8.37 -19.51 -5.74
CA GLY A 271 -9.45 -20.41 -5.34
C GLY A 271 -9.13 -21.90 -5.26
N THR A 272 -8.19 -22.38 -6.07
CA THR A 272 -7.73 -23.76 -5.98
C THR A 272 -6.71 -23.95 -4.85
N THR A 273 -5.99 -22.89 -4.48
CA THR A 273 -4.85 -22.94 -3.57
C THR A 273 -5.23 -22.86 -2.10
N GLU A 274 -6.23 -22.05 -1.73
CA GLU A 274 -6.66 -21.86 -0.34
C GLU A 274 -7.65 -22.90 0.16
N ARG A 275 -8.26 -23.70 -0.73
CA ARG A 275 -9.27 -24.71 -0.38
C ARG A 275 -8.77 -26.14 -0.36
N GLY A 276 -9.52 -26.99 0.34
CA GLY A 276 -9.32 -28.44 0.37
C GLY A 276 -7.93 -28.85 0.84
N LYS A 277 -7.41 -29.96 0.29
CA LYS A 277 -6.12 -30.53 0.72
C LYS A 277 -4.92 -29.62 0.46
N ILE A 278 -4.97 -28.83 -0.61
CA ILE A 278 -3.92 -27.85 -0.94
C ILE A 278 -3.96 -26.74 0.10
N GLY A 279 -5.15 -26.15 0.33
CA GLY A 279 -5.41 -25.17 1.37
C GLY A 279 -4.93 -25.62 2.75
N ASP A 280 -5.32 -26.82 3.18
CA ASP A 280 -4.88 -27.41 4.46
C ASP A 280 -3.36 -27.51 4.59
N ARG A 281 -2.66 -27.73 3.47
CA ARG A 281 -1.21 -27.81 3.47
C ARG A 281 -0.57 -26.43 3.49
N VAL A 282 -1.07 -25.47 2.72
CA VAL A 282 -0.61 -24.08 2.74
C VAL A 282 -0.89 -23.44 4.10
N LYS A 283 -2.04 -23.71 4.73
CA LYS A 283 -2.40 -23.27 6.10
C LYS A 283 -1.34 -23.67 7.14
N LYS A 284 -0.74 -24.86 7.00
CA LYS A 284 0.34 -25.34 7.89
C LYS A 284 1.64 -24.55 7.71
N PHE A 285 1.96 -24.09 6.49
CA PHE A 285 3.09 -23.18 6.28
C PHE A 285 2.77 -21.80 6.84
N ALA A 286 1.60 -21.25 6.46
CA ALA A 286 1.10 -19.96 6.91
C ALA A 286 1.02 -19.80 8.44
N SER A 287 0.89 -20.88 9.20
CA SER A 287 0.86 -20.86 10.67
C SER A 287 2.24 -20.86 11.34
N GLN A 288 3.35 -20.95 10.58
CA GLN A 288 4.72 -20.97 11.10
C GLN A 288 5.38 -19.57 11.15
N PHE A 289 4.71 -18.54 10.63
CA PHE A 289 5.15 -17.15 10.74
C PHE A 289 4.35 -16.41 11.80
N HIS A 290 5.06 -15.91 12.80
CA HIS A 290 4.49 -15.19 13.93
C HIS A 290 4.96 -13.75 13.94
N VAL A 291 4.03 -12.84 14.20
CA VAL A 291 4.30 -11.42 14.41
C VAL A 291 3.86 -11.08 15.83
N GLN A 292 4.82 -10.63 16.65
CA GLN A 292 4.53 -10.18 18.00
C GLN A 292 4.35 -8.65 18.01
N PRO A 293 3.43 -8.09 18.82
CA PRO A 293 3.20 -6.66 18.92
C PRO A 293 4.45 -5.81 19.22
N ASN A 294 5.48 -6.40 19.83
CA ASN A 294 6.73 -5.72 20.19
C ASN A 294 7.84 -5.82 19.12
N ASP A 295 7.57 -6.40 17.95
CA ASP A 295 8.56 -6.68 16.89
C ASP A 295 8.05 -6.28 15.49
N LEU A 296 7.13 -5.31 15.44
CA LEU A 296 6.43 -4.89 14.23
C LEU A 296 7.37 -4.36 13.14
N GLU A 297 8.30 -3.47 13.48
CA GLU A 297 9.20 -2.83 12.51
C GLU A 297 10.07 -3.84 11.76
N ARG A 298 10.66 -4.78 12.50
CA ARG A 298 11.50 -5.82 11.91
C ARG A 298 10.67 -6.79 11.07
N LYS A 299 9.48 -7.17 11.53
CA LYS A 299 8.59 -8.08 10.79
C LYS A 299 8.02 -7.44 9.52
N ASN A 300 7.76 -6.14 9.55
CA ASN A 300 7.42 -5.35 8.38
C ASN A 300 8.57 -5.31 7.37
N ALA A 301 9.81 -5.09 7.82
CA ALA A 301 10.99 -5.16 6.98
C ALA A 301 11.21 -6.57 6.39
N GLU A 302 11.08 -7.62 7.21
CA GLU A 302 11.20 -9.03 6.78
C GLU A 302 10.17 -9.37 5.68
N LEU A 303 8.91 -8.97 5.86
CA LEU A 303 7.84 -9.16 4.90
C LEU A 303 8.06 -8.36 3.61
N THR A 304 8.46 -7.09 3.71
CA THR A 304 8.78 -6.26 2.55
C THR A 304 9.94 -6.83 1.74
N ASN A 305 10.99 -7.33 2.41
CA ASN A 305 12.11 -8.02 1.77
C ASN A 305 11.66 -9.30 1.07
N ALA A 306 10.83 -10.09 1.74
CA ALA A 306 10.31 -11.35 1.20
C ALA A 306 9.42 -11.14 -0.03
N SER A 307 8.54 -10.12 -0.04
CA SER A 307 7.74 -9.78 -1.22
C SER A 307 8.63 -9.36 -2.41
N ALA A 308 9.66 -8.54 -2.16
CA ALA A 308 10.63 -8.15 -3.18
C ALA A 308 11.44 -9.35 -3.71
N TYR A 309 11.84 -10.27 -2.83
CA TYR A 309 12.50 -11.52 -3.20
C TYR A 309 11.59 -12.40 -4.07
N LEU A 310 10.34 -12.60 -3.66
CA LEU A 310 9.35 -13.39 -4.38
C LEU A 310 9.14 -12.88 -5.80
N MET A 311 8.91 -11.58 -5.98
CA MET A 311 8.76 -10.98 -7.31
C MET A 311 10.07 -11.02 -8.10
N GLY A 312 11.18 -10.61 -7.48
CA GLY A 312 12.47 -10.37 -8.13
C GLY A 312 13.20 -11.62 -8.59
N ALA A 313 13.06 -12.71 -7.85
CA ALA A 313 13.80 -13.96 -8.06
C ALA A 313 13.00 -15.00 -8.87
N ALA A 314 11.70 -14.79 -9.10
CA ALA A 314 10.85 -15.67 -9.90
C ALA A 314 11.05 -15.65 -11.44
N PRO A 315 11.59 -14.58 -12.09
CA PRO A 315 11.75 -14.58 -13.55
C PRO A 315 12.69 -15.68 -14.06
N ARG A 316 12.44 -16.17 -15.29
CA ARG A 316 13.27 -17.22 -15.90
C ARG A 316 14.63 -16.70 -16.38
N PRO A 317 15.76 -17.34 -15.99
CA PRO A 317 17.09 -16.90 -16.38
C PRO A 317 17.35 -16.89 -17.90
N ASN A 318 16.70 -17.79 -18.65
CA ASN A 318 16.87 -17.97 -20.10
C ASN A 318 15.92 -17.11 -20.95
N LYS A 319 15.10 -16.26 -20.33
CA LYS A 319 14.14 -15.38 -20.99
C LYS A 319 14.49 -13.92 -20.71
N ILE A 320 14.08 -13.02 -21.60
CA ILE A 320 14.12 -11.59 -21.26
C ILE A 320 13.36 -11.35 -19.95
N VAL A 321 13.79 -10.38 -19.15
CA VAL A 321 13.16 -10.11 -17.86
C VAL A 321 11.70 -9.74 -18.09
N LYS A 322 10.82 -10.48 -17.43
CA LYS A 322 9.41 -10.13 -17.24
C LYS A 322 9.00 -10.51 -15.82
N PHE A 323 8.20 -9.66 -15.19
CA PHE A 323 7.65 -9.90 -13.86
C PHE A 323 6.22 -10.41 -13.94
N ASP A 324 5.85 -11.21 -12.95
CA ASP A 324 4.50 -11.73 -12.81
C ASP A 324 3.55 -10.64 -12.29
N PHE A 325 2.46 -10.41 -13.02
CA PHE A 325 1.44 -9.44 -12.67
C PHE A 325 0.88 -9.66 -11.26
N PHE A 326 0.69 -10.91 -10.83
CA PHE A 326 0.14 -11.21 -9.51
C PHE A 326 1.20 -11.07 -8.41
N LEU A 327 2.42 -11.59 -8.63
CA LEU A 327 3.49 -11.48 -7.62
C LEU A 327 3.94 -10.05 -7.37
N MET A 328 3.88 -9.16 -8.38
CA MET A 328 4.17 -7.74 -8.19
C MET A 328 3.22 -7.08 -7.19
N HIS A 329 1.95 -7.52 -7.08
CA HIS A 329 1.00 -6.97 -6.10
C HIS A 329 1.44 -7.25 -4.66
N THR A 330 2.24 -8.30 -4.42
CA THR A 330 2.84 -8.56 -3.10
C THR A 330 3.78 -7.42 -2.69
N VAL A 331 4.49 -6.84 -3.66
CA VAL A 331 5.42 -5.70 -3.47
C VAL A 331 4.66 -4.39 -3.36
N THR A 332 3.74 -4.09 -4.28
CA THR A 332 3.04 -2.79 -4.30
C THR A 332 2.11 -2.59 -3.11
N SER A 333 1.64 -3.66 -2.48
CA SER A 333 0.89 -3.59 -1.22
C SER A 333 1.77 -3.51 0.03
N SER A 334 3.02 -4.00 -0.02
CA SER A 334 3.91 -4.07 1.15
C SER A 334 4.25 -2.69 1.75
N ILE A 335 4.37 -1.67 0.92
CA ILE A 335 4.70 -0.29 1.35
C ILE A 335 3.68 0.26 2.37
N PHE A 336 2.40 -0.07 2.21
CA PHE A 336 1.32 0.46 3.05
C PHE A 336 1.28 -0.13 4.45
N LEU A 337 1.92 -1.27 4.68
CA LEU A 337 2.11 -1.80 6.04
C LEU A 337 2.84 -0.78 6.91
N SER A 338 3.84 -0.09 6.36
CA SER A 338 4.53 0.99 7.09
C SER A 338 3.62 2.19 7.35
N ALA A 339 2.65 2.47 6.48
CA ALA A 339 1.69 3.54 6.68
C ALA A 339 0.74 3.21 7.83
N PHE A 340 0.26 1.96 7.92
CA PHE A 340 -0.56 1.47 9.02
C PHE A 340 0.24 1.40 10.34
N LEU A 341 1.49 0.97 10.30
CA LEU A 341 2.34 0.87 11.50
C LEU A 341 2.59 2.23 12.16
N ARG A 342 2.67 3.31 11.37
CA ARG A 342 2.80 4.71 11.86
C ARG A 342 1.55 5.27 12.53
N GLN A 343 0.43 4.57 12.46
CA GLN A 343 -0.82 5.05 13.04
C GLN A 343 -0.92 4.70 14.53
N ASP A 344 -0.94 5.71 15.40
CA ASP A 344 -1.05 5.52 16.85
C ASP A 344 -2.44 5.01 17.30
N TRP A 345 -3.46 5.20 16.46
CA TRP A 345 -4.82 4.77 16.74
C TRP A 345 -5.09 3.29 16.39
N ILE A 346 -4.18 2.63 15.67
CA ILE A 346 -4.23 1.18 15.41
C ILE A 346 -3.48 0.46 16.52
N LYS A 347 -4.13 -0.49 17.19
CA LYS A 347 -3.48 -1.27 18.25
C LYS A 347 -2.34 -2.11 17.68
N ASP A 348 -1.28 -2.31 18.45
CA ASP A 348 -0.15 -3.14 18.01
C ASP A 348 -0.55 -4.60 17.74
N SER A 349 -1.60 -5.12 18.40
CA SER A 349 -2.21 -6.42 18.08
C SER A 349 -2.78 -6.47 16.66
N ASP A 350 -3.43 -5.39 16.23
CA ASP A 350 -4.08 -5.30 14.92
C ASP A 350 -3.02 -5.08 13.83
N LYS A 351 -1.98 -4.28 14.12
CA LYS A 351 -0.78 -4.17 13.27
C LYS A 351 -0.10 -5.52 13.07
N ALA A 352 0.10 -6.28 14.15
CA ALA A 352 0.69 -7.62 14.08
C ALA A 352 -0.17 -8.56 13.22
N ARG A 353 -1.50 -8.48 13.36
CA ARG A 353 -2.44 -9.26 12.58
C ARG A 353 -2.42 -8.90 11.09
N LEU A 354 -2.37 -7.62 10.73
CA LEU A 354 -2.21 -7.15 9.35
C LEU A 354 -0.93 -7.70 8.72
N LEU A 355 0.20 -7.61 9.42
CA LEU A 355 1.47 -8.19 8.94
C LEU A 355 1.39 -9.70 8.76
N ALA A 356 0.81 -10.41 9.74
CA ALA A 356 0.63 -11.85 9.65
C ALA A 356 -0.25 -12.23 8.46
N TRP A 357 -1.42 -11.62 8.30
CA TRP A 357 -2.35 -11.93 7.21
C TRP A 357 -1.77 -11.61 5.84
N LYS A 358 -1.04 -10.50 5.69
CA LYS A 358 -0.32 -10.20 4.46
C LYS A 358 0.71 -11.27 4.10
N SER A 359 1.48 -11.78 5.07
CA SER A 359 2.41 -12.89 4.81
C SER A 359 1.70 -14.16 4.34
N ARG A 360 0.51 -14.44 4.88
CA ARG A 360 -0.30 -15.60 4.51
C ARG A 360 -0.85 -15.48 3.10
N TYR A 361 -1.31 -14.29 2.71
CA TYR A 361 -1.69 -13.99 1.34
C TYR A 361 -0.53 -14.25 0.36
N ASP A 362 0.67 -13.75 0.67
CA ASP A 362 1.85 -13.93 -0.21
C ASP A 362 2.21 -15.41 -0.41
N LEU A 363 2.02 -16.26 0.61
CA LEU A 363 2.23 -17.71 0.49
C LEU A 363 1.20 -18.38 -0.41
N VAL A 364 -0.08 -18.00 -0.29
CA VAL A 364 -1.14 -18.51 -1.18
C VAL A 364 -0.86 -18.06 -2.61
N GLU A 365 -0.50 -16.79 -2.83
CA GLU A 365 -0.21 -16.27 -4.16
C GLU A 365 1.01 -16.97 -4.78
N TYR A 366 2.05 -17.25 -3.99
CA TYR A 366 3.22 -18.00 -4.44
C TYR A 366 2.85 -19.39 -4.97
N VAL A 367 2.06 -20.15 -4.22
CA VAL A 367 1.58 -21.49 -4.65
C VAL A 367 0.63 -21.37 -5.84
N ALA A 368 -0.29 -20.39 -5.85
CA ALA A 368 -1.21 -20.12 -6.94
C ALA A 368 -0.48 -19.81 -8.27
N ARG A 369 0.74 -19.26 -8.21
CA ARG A 369 1.60 -19.03 -9.38
C ARG A 369 2.50 -20.23 -9.74
N GLY A 370 2.24 -21.41 -9.18
CA GLY A 370 2.97 -22.65 -9.45
C GLY A 370 4.27 -22.77 -8.65
N ALA A 371 4.42 -22.00 -7.56
CA ALA A 371 5.61 -21.96 -6.71
C ALA A 371 6.92 -21.96 -7.53
N PRO A 372 7.16 -20.93 -8.37
CA PRO A 372 8.36 -20.86 -9.19
C PRO A 372 9.63 -20.95 -8.33
N GLU A 373 10.68 -21.57 -8.85
CA GLU A 373 11.99 -21.54 -8.21
C GLU A 373 12.50 -20.09 -8.14
N LEU A 374 12.87 -19.65 -6.94
CA LEU A 374 13.35 -18.30 -6.67
C LEU A 374 14.88 -18.26 -6.77
N ARG A 375 15.41 -17.55 -7.76
CA ARG A 375 16.85 -17.49 -8.08
C ARG A 375 17.41 -16.08 -7.90
N ILE A 376 18.11 -15.84 -6.80
CA ILE A 376 18.66 -14.52 -6.46
C ILE A 376 19.68 -14.02 -7.51
N GLU A 377 20.34 -14.95 -8.21
CA GLU A 377 21.30 -14.71 -9.27
C GLU A 377 20.68 -13.98 -10.46
N VAL A 378 19.36 -14.12 -10.67
CA VAL A 378 18.63 -13.38 -11.72
C VAL A 378 18.69 -11.88 -11.49
N ILE A 379 18.71 -11.45 -10.23
CA ILE A 379 18.84 -10.05 -9.82
C ILE A 379 20.31 -9.64 -9.89
N ARG A 380 21.18 -10.36 -9.17
CA ARG A 380 22.60 -9.99 -8.99
C ARG A 380 23.42 -9.98 -10.26
N ASN A 381 23.08 -10.82 -11.24
CA ASN A 381 23.78 -10.88 -12.52
C ASN A 381 23.13 -10.01 -13.60
N TYR A 382 22.04 -9.31 -13.29
CA TYR A 382 21.37 -8.47 -14.27
C TYR A 382 22.26 -7.27 -14.66
N LYS A 383 22.13 -6.82 -15.90
CA LYS A 383 22.83 -5.64 -16.42
C LYS A 383 21.76 -4.65 -16.91
N PRO A 384 21.55 -3.54 -16.19
CA PRO A 384 20.58 -2.52 -16.61
C PRO A 384 20.91 -1.98 -17.99
N LYS A 385 19.89 -1.72 -18.81
CA LYS A 385 20.04 -1.03 -20.10
C LYS A 385 20.51 0.41 -19.92
N GLN A 386 20.02 1.06 -18.87
CA GLN A 386 20.34 2.45 -18.53
C GLN A 386 20.72 2.55 -17.03
N PRO A 387 21.93 2.12 -16.65
CA PRO A 387 22.36 2.13 -15.25
C PRO A 387 22.41 3.56 -14.71
N SER A 388 21.82 3.76 -13.54
CA SER A 388 21.75 5.05 -12.86
C SER A 388 21.41 4.88 -11.38
N GLY A 389 21.46 5.97 -10.61
CA GLY A 389 20.96 5.99 -9.22
C GLY A 389 19.44 6.18 -9.14
N TRP A 390 18.89 6.11 -7.93
CA TRP A 390 17.44 6.22 -7.67
C TRP A 390 16.79 7.43 -8.33
N ASP A 391 17.38 8.63 -8.20
CA ASP A 391 16.74 9.85 -8.71
C ASP A 391 16.43 9.79 -10.21
N VAL A 392 17.40 9.33 -11.02
CA VAL A 392 17.25 9.24 -12.48
C VAL A 392 16.30 8.10 -12.84
N LEU A 393 16.36 6.98 -12.11
CA LEU A 393 15.45 5.85 -12.31
C LEU A 393 14.00 6.23 -11.99
N GLU A 394 13.78 6.98 -10.92
CA GLU A 394 12.45 7.47 -10.50
C GLU A 394 11.91 8.51 -11.49
N ASP A 395 12.76 9.40 -12.01
CA ASP A 395 12.36 10.31 -13.10
C ASP A 395 11.93 9.53 -14.36
N ARG A 396 12.61 8.43 -14.68
CA ARG A 396 12.24 7.56 -15.82
C ARG A 396 10.93 6.83 -15.57
N VAL A 397 10.73 6.21 -14.39
CA VAL A 397 9.50 5.42 -14.14
C VAL A 397 8.25 6.29 -14.14
N VAL A 398 8.36 7.56 -13.70
CA VAL A 398 7.25 8.54 -13.77
C VAL A 398 6.85 8.86 -15.21
N ALA A 399 7.77 8.69 -16.18
CA ALA A 399 7.51 8.94 -17.59
C ALA A 399 7.02 7.69 -18.36
N VAL A 400 6.89 6.54 -17.70
CA VAL A 400 6.36 5.32 -18.33
C VAL A 400 4.85 5.48 -18.53
N PRO A 401 4.32 5.32 -19.75
CA PRO A 401 2.88 5.44 -20.03
C PRO A 401 2.14 4.14 -19.68
N ASP A 402 2.06 3.81 -18.39
CA ASP A 402 1.32 2.64 -17.87
C ASP A 402 0.11 3.06 -16.99
N ASP A 403 -0.54 2.07 -16.38
CA ASP A 403 -1.62 2.24 -15.39
C ASP A 403 -1.08 2.43 -13.95
N GLY A 404 0.22 2.71 -13.81
CA GLY A 404 0.91 3.02 -12.56
C GLY A 404 1.53 1.82 -11.85
N HIS A 405 1.46 0.60 -12.37
CA HIS A 405 2.08 -0.57 -11.75
C HIS A 405 3.60 -0.46 -11.64
N ALA A 406 4.27 0.07 -12.67
CA ALA A 406 5.72 0.24 -12.67
C ALA A 406 6.15 1.25 -11.59
N ALA A 407 5.51 2.43 -11.55
CA ALA A 407 5.81 3.46 -10.57
C ALA A 407 5.52 2.97 -9.13
N LYS A 408 4.41 2.25 -8.90
CA LYS A 408 4.08 1.66 -7.59
C LYS A 408 5.17 0.69 -7.14
N THR A 409 5.62 -0.16 -8.06
CA THR A 409 6.65 -1.16 -7.78
C THR A 409 7.98 -0.49 -7.42
N VAL A 410 8.45 0.46 -8.23
CA VAL A 410 9.69 1.20 -7.97
C VAL A 410 9.63 1.96 -6.64
N ARG A 411 8.52 2.66 -6.36
CA ARG A 411 8.31 3.36 -5.09
C ARG A 411 8.39 2.41 -3.88
N ALA A 412 7.75 1.24 -3.99
CA ALA A 412 7.78 0.22 -2.95
C ALA A 412 9.18 -0.39 -2.74
N LEU A 413 9.95 -0.60 -3.81
CA LEU A 413 11.35 -1.07 -3.73
C LEU A 413 12.27 -0.04 -3.07
N ALA A 414 12.14 1.23 -3.44
CA ALA A 414 12.94 2.32 -2.85
C ALA A 414 12.62 2.50 -1.36
N HIS A 415 11.35 2.36 -0.97
CA HIS A 415 10.94 2.26 0.42
C HIS A 415 11.53 1.03 1.12
N GLY A 416 11.43 -0.14 0.48
CA GLY A 416 11.93 -1.41 0.99
C GLY A 416 13.41 -1.37 1.34
N GLN A 417 14.24 -0.76 0.48
CA GLN A 417 15.66 -0.57 0.75
C GLN A 417 15.89 0.17 2.08
N ARG A 418 15.17 1.27 2.32
CA ARG A 418 15.34 2.09 3.53
C ARG A 418 14.99 1.35 4.81
N ILE A 419 13.87 0.61 4.80
CA ILE A 419 13.40 -0.07 6.02
C ILE A 419 14.12 -1.40 6.28
N CYS A 420 14.68 -2.02 5.24
CA CYS A 420 15.41 -3.28 5.35
C CYS A 420 16.88 -3.09 5.71
N GLU A 421 17.51 -1.95 5.36
CA GLU A 421 18.93 -1.65 5.60
C GLU A 421 19.44 -2.08 6.99
N PRO A 422 18.74 -1.79 8.11
CA PRO A 422 19.22 -2.18 9.46
C PRO A 422 19.31 -3.70 9.68
N TYR A 423 18.63 -4.50 8.86
CA TYR A 423 18.42 -5.93 9.05
C TYR A 423 19.08 -6.81 7.98
N GLU A 424 19.66 -6.25 6.92
CA GLU A 424 20.22 -7.01 5.79
C GLU A 424 21.40 -7.94 6.16
N HIS A 425 21.99 -7.76 7.33
CA HIS A 425 22.99 -8.67 7.89
C HIS A 425 22.41 -10.07 8.22
N ARG A 426 21.10 -10.17 8.39
CA ARG A 426 20.40 -11.40 8.75
C ARG A 426 20.18 -12.31 7.53
N PRO A 427 20.17 -13.64 7.71
CA PRO A 427 20.03 -14.59 6.61
C PRO A 427 18.63 -14.58 5.96
N GLU A 428 17.59 -14.22 6.70
CA GLU A 428 16.22 -14.15 6.19
C GLU A 428 15.95 -12.96 5.25
N PHE A 429 16.84 -11.96 5.23
CA PHE A 429 16.78 -10.84 4.28
C PHE A 429 17.60 -11.21 3.04
N ARG A 430 16.93 -11.66 1.97
CA ARG A 430 17.58 -12.18 0.76
C ARG A 430 17.97 -11.08 -0.21
N ILE A 431 17.16 -10.02 -0.32
CA ILE A 431 17.48 -8.79 -1.06
C ILE A 431 18.36 -7.92 -0.17
N LYS A 432 19.52 -7.48 -0.67
CA LYS A 432 20.50 -6.69 0.11
C LYS A 432 21.09 -5.54 -0.70
N HIS A 433 21.36 -4.42 -0.06
CA HIS A 433 22.16 -3.31 -0.58
C HIS A 433 21.72 -2.90 -1.99
N ASP A 434 22.58 -3.08 -2.99
CA ASP A 434 22.33 -2.70 -4.38
C ASP A 434 21.32 -3.62 -5.08
N ASP A 435 20.96 -4.80 -4.52
CA ASP A 435 19.93 -5.69 -5.07
C ASP A 435 18.59 -4.93 -5.24
N TRP A 436 18.28 -3.96 -4.38
CA TRP A 436 17.05 -3.14 -4.46
C TRP A 436 17.02 -2.24 -5.69
N LEU A 437 18.09 -1.47 -5.91
CA LEU A 437 18.21 -0.58 -7.07
C LEU A 437 18.32 -1.40 -8.36
N GLN A 438 19.01 -2.53 -8.30
CA GLN A 438 19.10 -3.49 -9.39
C GLN A 438 17.73 -4.04 -9.79
N LEU A 439 16.91 -4.41 -8.81
CA LEU A 439 15.55 -4.88 -9.05
C LEU A 439 14.66 -3.77 -9.63
N ALA A 440 14.82 -2.51 -9.19
CA ALA A 440 14.12 -1.38 -9.78
C ALA A 440 14.51 -1.15 -11.26
N HIS A 441 15.81 -1.30 -11.60
CA HIS A 441 16.28 -1.28 -12.99
C HIS A 441 15.65 -2.39 -13.82
N MET A 442 15.57 -3.61 -13.26
CA MET A 442 14.89 -4.72 -13.91
C MET A 442 13.42 -4.40 -14.18
N THR A 443 12.71 -3.78 -13.23
CA THR A 443 11.29 -3.43 -13.37
C THR A 443 11.07 -2.51 -14.55
N ILE A 444 11.82 -1.40 -14.63
CA ILE A 444 11.65 -0.45 -15.74
C ILE A 444 12.06 -1.06 -17.09
N ASP A 445 13.18 -1.80 -17.14
CA ASP A 445 13.65 -2.41 -18.38
C ASP A 445 12.73 -3.54 -18.88
N SER A 446 11.94 -4.16 -17.97
CA SER A 446 10.90 -5.15 -18.24
C SER A 446 9.69 -4.51 -18.92
N VAL A 447 9.17 -3.40 -18.38
CA VAL A 447 7.99 -2.71 -18.93
C VAL A 447 8.31 -1.97 -20.23
N GLU A 448 9.53 -1.42 -20.36
CA GLU A 448 10.05 -0.87 -21.63
C GLU A 448 10.48 -1.98 -22.63
N GLY A 449 10.51 -3.23 -22.19
CA GLY A 449 10.92 -4.38 -23.01
C GLY A 449 9.83 -4.85 -23.98
N PRO A 450 10.18 -5.64 -25.01
CA PRO A 450 9.21 -6.09 -25.99
C PRO A 450 8.13 -7.01 -25.38
N GLY A 451 6.96 -7.06 -26.02
CA GLY A 451 5.81 -7.86 -25.57
C GLY A 451 5.03 -7.20 -24.43
N ASP A 452 4.19 -7.99 -23.76
CA ASP A 452 3.38 -7.51 -22.63
C ASP A 452 4.26 -6.98 -21.49
N GLU A 453 3.87 -5.89 -20.84
CA GLU A 453 4.58 -5.28 -19.71
C GLU A 453 4.80 -6.26 -18.55
N TRP A 454 3.76 -7.07 -18.28
CA TRP A 454 3.72 -8.08 -17.23
C TRP A 454 3.32 -9.43 -17.81
N ILE A 455 3.98 -10.50 -17.39
CA ILE A 455 3.51 -11.86 -17.67
C ILE A 455 2.51 -12.29 -16.59
N ARG A 456 1.76 -13.35 -16.88
CA ARG A 456 0.80 -13.93 -15.94
C ARG A 456 1.10 -15.40 -15.74
N ASN A 457 1.30 -15.80 -14.48
CA ASN A 457 1.56 -17.17 -14.04
C ASN A 457 2.99 -17.66 -14.34
N THR A 458 3.98 -16.97 -13.77
CA THR A 458 5.42 -17.20 -14.00
C THR A 458 5.92 -18.63 -13.73
N GLY A 459 5.28 -19.40 -12.84
CA GLY A 459 5.68 -20.79 -12.57
C GLY A 459 5.37 -21.77 -13.71
N PHE A 460 4.56 -21.37 -14.70
CA PHE A 460 4.06 -22.26 -15.75
C PHE A 460 4.76 -22.04 -17.08
N ASP A 461 5.13 -23.10 -17.79
CA ASP A 461 5.81 -23.02 -19.09
C ASP A 461 5.01 -22.23 -20.14
N GLU A 462 3.69 -22.34 -20.08
CA GLU A 462 2.76 -21.66 -20.98
C GLU A 462 2.88 -20.14 -20.92
N ALA A 463 3.15 -19.56 -19.75
CA ALA A 463 3.32 -18.12 -19.58
C ALA A 463 4.54 -17.56 -20.34
N TRP A 464 5.51 -18.41 -20.66
CA TRP A 464 6.78 -18.02 -21.25
C TRP A 464 6.92 -18.35 -22.74
N LYS A 465 5.88 -18.94 -23.36
CA LYS A 465 5.89 -19.36 -24.77
C LYS A 465 6.19 -18.19 -25.72
N ASN A 466 5.61 -17.02 -25.46
CA ASN A 466 5.75 -15.83 -26.30
C ASN A 466 6.82 -14.86 -25.82
N VAL A 467 7.52 -15.17 -24.73
CA VAL A 467 8.59 -14.32 -24.21
C VAL A 467 9.90 -14.69 -24.92
N PRO A 468 10.60 -13.72 -25.55
CA PRO A 468 11.89 -13.96 -26.20
C PRO A 468 12.94 -14.54 -25.25
N ALA A 469 13.87 -15.32 -25.82
CA ALA A 469 15.05 -15.77 -25.10
C ALA A 469 15.95 -14.57 -24.73
N ARG A 470 16.63 -14.64 -23.59
CA ARG A 470 17.68 -13.68 -23.24
C ARG A 470 18.88 -13.93 -24.15
N GLN A 471 19.37 -12.88 -24.81
CA GLN A 471 20.58 -12.93 -25.63
C GLN A 471 21.85 -12.97 -24.77
#